data_AF-A0A9E2YXM8-F1
#
_entry.id   AF-A0A9E2YXM8-F1
#
_cell.length_a   1.000
_cell.length_b   1.000
_cell.length_c   1.000
_cell.angle_alpha   90.00
_cell.angle_beta   90.00
_cell.angle_gamma   90.00
#
_symmetry.space_group_name_H-M   'P 1'
#
loop_
_entity.id
_entity.type
_entity.pdbx_description
1 polymer ?
#
loop_
_entity_poly.entity_id
_entity_poly.type
_entity_poly.pdbx_seq_one_letter_code
_entity_poly.pdbx_strand_id
1 'polypeptide(L)'
;MAAVLSQAATVSSRPVVVYRETGRFGGWPANHGIWSWGNEILVGFSAAWHKAQPSDRHQQDHDKPEEPRLARSLDGGETWTIETSRDLLPPNQGGRQPQDLSEAIDFQRPGFAMTIR
;
A
#
# COMPACT_ATOMS: atom_id res chain seq x y z
N MET A 1 26.73 -7.36 41.57
CA MET A 1 26.55 -6.52 40.37
C MET A 1 25.06 -6.33 40.15
N ALA A 2 24.55 -5.10 40.22
CA ALA A 2 23.14 -4.81 40.01
C ALA A 2 22.87 -4.63 38.51
N ALA A 3 21.91 -5.39 37.97
CA ALA A 3 21.48 -5.25 36.58
C ALA A 3 20.68 -3.96 36.43
N VAL A 4 21.16 -3.06 35.58
CA VAL A 4 20.41 -1.86 35.18
C VAL A 4 19.42 -2.29 34.10
N LEU A 5 18.13 -2.28 34.44
CA LEU A 5 17.06 -2.46 33.46
C LEU A 5 17.00 -1.19 32.58
N SER A 6 17.23 -1.37 31.27
CA SER A 6 17.00 -0.34 30.27
C SER A 6 15.51 -0.01 30.22
N GLN A 7 15.15 1.26 30.47
CA GLN A 7 13.80 1.76 30.16
C GLN A 7 13.61 1.71 28.65
N ALA A 8 12.54 1.04 28.19
CA ALA A 8 12.11 1.10 26.80
C ALA A 8 11.84 2.56 26.44
N ALA A 9 12.53 3.06 25.41
CA ALA A 9 12.27 4.39 24.89
C ALA A 9 10.81 4.45 24.40
N THR A 10 10.07 5.45 24.89
CA THR A 10 8.73 5.76 24.40
C THR A 10 8.84 6.19 22.94
N VAL A 11 8.47 5.32 22.01
CA VAL A 11 8.39 5.69 20.59
C VAL A 11 7.21 6.64 20.43
N SER A 12 7.50 7.92 20.25
CA SER A 12 6.49 8.91 19.86
C SER A 12 6.04 8.61 18.44
N SER A 13 4.78 8.19 18.25
CA SER A 13 4.18 8.00 16.94
C SER A 13 3.28 9.19 16.59
N ARG A 14 3.52 9.84 15.45
CA ARG A 14 2.65 10.89 14.92
C ARG A 14 1.77 10.32 13.79
N PRO A 15 0.44 10.50 13.81
CA PRO A 15 -0.38 10.15 12.67
C PRO A 15 -0.05 11.05 11.48
N VAL A 16 0.06 10.44 10.29
CA VAL A 16 0.27 11.13 9.02
C VAL A 16 -0.84 10.75 8.04
N VAL A 17 -1.19 11.68 7.15
CA VAL A 17 -2.14 11.40 6.06
C VAL A 17 -1.35 10.91 4.86
N VAL A 18 -1.52 9.65 4.49
CA VAL A 18 -0.84 9.03 3.34
C VAL A 18 -1.59 9.32 2.04
N TYR A 19 -2.92 9.14 2.04
CA TYR A 19 -3.76 9.35 0.87
C TYR A 19 -5.05 10.08 1.25
N ARG A 20 -5.37 11.12 0.49
CA ARG A 20 -6.64 11.84 0.57
C ARG A 20 -6.93 12.47 -0.78
N GLU A 21 -8.07 12.12 -1.37
CA GLU A 21 -8.52 12.67 -2.65
C GLU A 21 -10.05 12.83 -2.59
N THR A 22 -10.54 14.00 -2.98
CA THR A 22 -11.98 14.30 -2.93
C THR A 22 -12.75 13.33 -3.84
N GLY A 23 -13.81 12.72 -3.29
CA GLY A 23 -14.64 11.75 -4.03
C GLY A 23 -14.04 10.34 -4.13
N ARG A 24 -12.96 10.05 -3.40
CA ARG A 24 -12.29 8.74 -3.41
C ARG A 24 -12.29 8.09 -2.05
N PHE A 25 -12.24 6.76 -2.06
CA PHE A 25 -12.11 5.90 -0.90
C PHE A 25 -10.77 5.16 -1.00
N GLY A 26 -9.84 5.45 -0.08
CA GLY A 26 -8.57 4.74 0.03
C GLY A 26 -8.71 3.56 0.98
N GLY A 27 -8.52 2.33 0.48
CA GLY A 27 -8.84 1.13 1.25
C GLY A 27 -7.90 -0.05 1.04
N TRP A 28 -8.11 -1.06 1.90
CA TRP A 28 -7.45 -2.38 1.89
C TRP A 28 -5.92 -2.40 1.84
N PRO A 29 -5.19 -1.51 2.54
CA PRO A 29 -3.72 -1.52 2.47
C PRO A 29 -3.10 -2.83 2.97
N ALA A 30 -3.75 -3.50 3.92
CA ALA A 30 -3.30 -4.79 4.46
C ALA A 30 -3.30 -5.91 3.41
N ASN A 31 -4.10 -5.79 2.34
CA ASN A 31 -4.20 -6.82 1.32
C ASN A 31 -3.04 -6.70 0.34
N HIS A 32 -2.68 -5.47 -0.08
CA HIS A 32 -1.64 -5.23 -1.08
C HIS A 32 -0.21 -5.37 -0.53
N GLY A 33 -0.03 -5.27 0.78
CA GLY A 33 1.26 -5.42 1.44
C GLY A 33 1.99 -4.09 1.71
N ILE A 34 2.99 -4.19 2.59
CA ILE A 34 3.89 -3.11 3.00
C ILE A 34 5.33 -3.62 2.99
N TRP A 35 6.22 -2.83 2.42
CA TRP A 35 7.64 -3.14 2.26
C TRP A 35 8.48 -1.98 2.79
N SER A 36 9.66 -2.27 3.35
CA SER A 36 10.56 -1.25 3.85
C SER A 36 12.02 -1.60 3.59
N TRP A 37 12.78 -0.60 3.15
CA TRP A 37 14.23 -0.68 2.90
C TRP A 37 14.91 0.56 3.50
N GLY A 38 15.42 0.43 4.72
CA GLY A 38 15.95 1.58 5.46
C GLY A 38 14.84 2.61 5.72
N ASN A 39 15.01 3.85 5.24
CA ASN A 39 14.01 4.91 5.35
C ASN A 39 12.94 4.86 4.24
N GLU A 40 13.09 3.98 3.26
CA GLU A 40 12.08 3.80 2.23
C GLU A 40 10.95 2.90 2.75
N ILE A 41 9.71 3.32 2.50
CA ILE A 41 8.50 2.54 2.80
C ILE A 41 7.62 2.55 1.55
N LEU A 42 7.12 1.39 1.15
CA LEU A 42 6.19 1.23 0.04
C LEU A 42 4.95 0.49 0.53
N VAL A 43 3.78 1.11 0.37
CA VAL A 43 2.48 0.55 0.77
C VAL A 43 1.58 0.47 -0.45
N GLY A 44 1.06 -0.71 -0.75
CA GLY A 44 -0.01 -0.83 -1.75
C GLY A 44 -1.37 -0.54 -1.13
N PHE A 45 -2.29 -0.01 -1.92
CA PHE A 45 -3.68 0.20 -1.52
C PHE A 45 -4.58 0.34 -2.74
N SER A 46 -5.87 0.44 -2.50
CA SER A 46 -6.86 0.70 -3.54
C SER A 46 -7.43 2.10 -3.43
N ALA A 47 -7.46 2.81 -4.54
CA ALA A 47 -8.28 4.00 -4.72
C ALA A 47 -9.59 3.61 -5.42
N ALA A 48 -10.65 3.48 -4.63
CA ALA A 48 -12.01 3.33 -5.13
C ALA A 48 -12.71 4.69 -5.24
N TRP A 49 -13.83 4.72 -5.95
CA TRP A 49 -14.73 5.87 -5.92
C TRP A 49 -15.56 5.84 -4.64
N HIS A 50 -15.68 6.98 -3.96
CA HIS A 50 -16.48 7.07 -2.76
C HIS A 50 -17.98 7.11 -3.12
N LYS A 51 -18.77 6.31 -2.43
CA LYS A 51 -20.24 6.36 -2.43
C LYS A 51 -20.70 6.05 -1.02
N ALA A 52 -21.58 6.89 -0.50
CA ALA A 52 -22.14 6.65 0.83
C ALA A 52 -22.93 5.34 0.82
N GLN A 53 -22.69 4.51 1.83
CA GLN A 53 -23.35 3.24 2.07
C GLN A 53 -23.79 3.17 3.54
N PRO A 54 -24.67 2.22 3.92
CA PRO A 54 -24.86 1.89 5.33
C PRO A 54 -23.53 1.68 6.08
N SER A 55 -23.49 2.02 7.38
CA SER A 55 -22.24 2.07 8.16
C SER A 55 -21.55 0.71 8.34
N ASP A 56 -22.25 -0.39 8.11
CA ASP A 56 -21.73 -1.76 8.11
C ASP A 56 -21.11 -2.19 6.78
N ARG A 57 -21.03 -1.27 5.80
CA ARG A 57 -20.47 -1.51 4.46
C ARG A 57 -19.31 -0.57 4.15
N HIS A 58 -18.45 -1.02 3.24
CA HIS A 58 -17.39 -0.16 2.68
C HIS A 58 -18.01 0.98 1.88
N GLN A 59 -17.54 2.21 2.13
CA GLN A 59 -18.08 3.45 1.55
C GLN A 59 -17.57 3.67 0.10
N GLN A 60 -17.83 2.69 -0.76
CA GLN A 60 -17.35 2.67 -2.14
C GLN A 60 -18.48 2.49 -3.16
N ASP A 61 -18.22 2.97 -4.38
CA ASP A 61 -19.06 2.75 -5.55
C ASP A 61 -18.63 1.47 -6.27
N HIS A 62 -19.41 0.41 -6.10
CA HIS A 62 -19.16 -0.88 -6.74
C HIS A 62 -19.42 -0.89 -8.25
N ASP A 63 -20.07 0.16 -8.78
CA ASP A 63 -20.33 0.31 -10.22
C ASP A 63 -19.15 0.95 -10.97
N LYS A 64 -18.08 1.33 -10.25
CA LYS A 64 -16.88 1.98 -10.81
C LYS A 64 -15.64 1.14 -10.54
N PRO A 65 -14.60 1.25 -11.39
CA PRO A 65 -13.38 0.51 -11.17
C PRO A 65 -12.67 0.96 -9.90
N GLU A 66 -12.05 -0.01 -9.24
CA GLU A 66 -11.10 0.20 -8.16
C GLU A 66 -9.68 0.23 -8.76
N GLU A 67 -8.90 1.26 -8.44
CA GLU A 67 -7.55 1.44 -8.98
C GLU A 67 -6.49 1.05 -7.93
N PRO A 68 -5.64 0.04 -8.20
CA PRO A 68 -4.50 -0.23 -7.36
C PRO A 68 -3.47 0.90 -7.47
N ARG A 69 -2.95 1.34 -6.32
CA ARG A 69 -1.95 2.42 -6.22
C ARG A 69 -0.89 2.04 -5.20
N LEU A 70 0.28 2.66 -5.30
CA LEU A 70 1.31 2.59 -4.28
C LEU A 70 1.47 3.95 -3.61
N ALA A 71 1.77 3.95 -2.32
CA ALA A 71 2.23 5.11 -1.59
C ALA A 71 3.69 4.85 -1.17
N ARG A 72 4.60 5.73 -1.56
CA ARG A 72 6.02 5.65 -1.23
C ARG A 72 6.45 6.79 -0.33
N SER A 73 7.19 6.47 0.72
CA SER A 73 7.96 7.41 1.53
C SER A 73 9.44 7.11 1.38
N LEU A 74 10.28 8.14 1.37
CA LEU A 74 11.75 8.03 1.34
C LEU A 74 12.40 8.56 2.64
N ASP A 75 11.58 8.98 3.61
CA ASP A 75 11.96 9.69 4.83
C ASP A 75 11.39 9.02 6.09
N GLY A 76 11.17 7.71 6.06
CA GLY A 76 10.69 6.95 7.21
C GLY A 76 9.21 7.15 7.53
N GLY A 77 8.42 7.64 6.57
CA GLY A 77 6.98 7.82 6.68
C GLY A 77 6.55 9.26 6.98
N GLU A 78 7.45 10.25 6.89
CA GLU A 78 7.11 11.66 7.14
C GLU A 78 6.36 12.30 5.96
N THR A 79 6.81 12.02 4.73
CA THR A 79 6.16 12.45 3.49
C THR A 79 5.89 11.27 2.56
N TRP A 80 4.85 11.41 1.73
CA TRP A 80 4.33 10.33 0.88
C TRP A 80 4.05 10.82 -0.54
N THR A 81 4.46 10.03 -1.52
CA THR A 81 4.13 10.19 -2.94
C THR A 81 3.23 9.05 -3.40
N ILE A 82 2.17 9.35 -4.15
CA ILE A 82 1.28 8.34 -4.72
C ILE A 82 1.73 7.99 -6.13
N GLU A 83 1.93 6.69 -6.38
CA GLU A 83 2.30 6.15 -7.68
C GLU A 83 1.12 5.42 -8.31
N THR A 84 0.82 5.75 -9.57
CA THR A 84 -0.33 5.26 -10.34
C THR A 84 0.12 4.52 -11.60
N SER A 85 1.03 3.56 -11.44
CA SER A 85 1.55 2.80 -12.59
C SER A 85 0.44 2.01 -13.29
N ARG A 86 0.40 2.09 -14.63
CA ARG A 86 -0.50 1.28 -15.46
C ARG A 86 -0.25 -0.22 -15.32
N ASP A 87 0.96 -0.60 -14.91
CA ASP A 87 1.33 -2.00 -14.71
C ASP A 87 0.67 -2.64 -13.50
N LEU A 88 0.11 -1.84 -12.59
CA LEU A 88 -0.66 -2.33 -11.46
C LEU A 88 -2.10 -2.68 -11.84
N LEU A 89 -2.59 -2.17 -12.98
CA LEU A 89 -3.97 -2.39 -13.38
C LEU A 89 -4.23 -3.89 -13.60
N PRO A 90 -5.38 -4.41 -13.16
CA PRO A 90 -5.76 -5.76 -13.50
C PRO A 90 -6.08 -5.87 -15.02
N PRO A 91 -6.01 -7.08 -15.59
CA PRO A 91 -6.23 -7.27 -17.04
C PRO A 91 -7.58 -6.73 -17.54
N ASN A 92 -8.64 -6.85 -16.74
CA ASN A 92 -9.98 -6.34 -17.07
C ASN A 92 -10.08 -4.80 -17.07
N GLN A 93 -9.07 -4.10 -16.57
CA GLN A 93 -8.94 -2.64 -16.63
C GLN A 93 -7.86 -2.19 -17.63
N GLY A 94 -7.40 -3.09 -18.53
CA GLY A 94 -6.37 -2.78 -19.53
C GLY A 94 -4.94 -2.98 -19.04
N GLY A 95 -4.77 -3.70 -17.93
CA GLY A 95 -3.47 -4.20 -17.46
C GLY A 95 -2.91 -5.33 -18.33
N ARG A 96 -1.68 -5.74 -18.02
CA ARG A 96 -1.02 -6.85 -18.73
C ARG A 96 -1.73 -8.17 -18.45
N GLN A 97 -1.90 -8.99 -19.48
CA GLN A 97 -2.40 -10.36 -19.30
C GLN A 97 -1.35 -11.21 -18.58
N PRO A 98 -1.77 -12.12 -17.68
CA PRO A 98 -0.87 -13.11 -17.10
C PRO A 98 -0.20 -13.93 -18.19
N GLN A 99 1.08 -14.25 -17.99
CA GLN A 99 1.87 -15.09 -18.87
C GLN A 99 2.58 -16.14 -18.03
N ASP A 100 2.82 -17.30 -18.61
CA ASP A 100 3.64 -18.32 -17.97
C ASP A 100 5.05 -17.78 -17.75
N LEU A 101 5.61 -18.09 -16.58
CA LEU A 101 6.97 -17.72 -16.24
C LEU A 101 7.95 -18.50 -17.14
N SER A 102 8.85 -17.78 -17.81
CA SER A 102 9.98 -18.40 -18.53
C SER A 102 11.09 -18.88 -17.58
N GLU A 103 11.14 -18.31 -16.38
CA GLU A 103 12.09 -18.62 -15.31
C GLU A 103 11.43 -18.42 -13.94
N ALA A 104 11.90 -19.13 -12.92
CA ALA A 104 11.36 -19.00 -11.57
C ALA A 104 11.58 -17.58 -11.02
N ILE A 105 10.61 -17.06 -10.27
CA ILE A 105 10.75 -15.78 -9.57
C ILE A 105 11.81 -15.94 -8.48
N ASP A 106 12.86 -15.13 -8.54
CA ASP A 106 13.80 -14.98 -7.43
C ASP A 106 13.17 -14.09 -6.35
N PHE A 107 12.61 -14.72 -5.32
CA PHE A 107 12.06 -14.04 -4.15
C PHE A 107 13.12 -13.46 -3.20
N GLN A 108 14.41 -13.79 -3.40
CA GLN A 108 15.51 -13.31 -2.58
C GLN A 108 16.20 -12.07 -3.17
N ARG A 109 15.81 -11.64 -4.38
CA ARG A 109 16.40 -10.46 -5.02
C ARG A 109 16.30 -9.23 -4.08
N PRO A 110 17.40 -8.48 -3.88
CA PRO A 110 17.34 -7.23 -3.14
C PRO A 110 16.30 -6.28 -3.73
N GLY A 111 15.48 -5.69 -2.87
CA GLY A 111 14.38 -4.80 -3.30
C GLY A 111 13.16 -5.52 -3.86
N PHE A 112 13.04 -6.85 -3.71
CA PHE A 112 11.80 -7.55 -4.06
C PHE A 112 10.61 -6.94 -3.32
N ALA A 113 9.56 -6.61 -4.07
CA ALA A 113 8.24 -6.30 -3.56
C ALA A 113 7.21 -6.92 -4.49
N MET A 114 6.12 -7.39 -3.90
CA MET A 114 4.99 -7.96 -4.62
C MET A 114 3.71 -7.40 -4.03
N THR A 115 2.78 -7.02 -4.89
CA THR A 115 1.39 -6.78 -4.48
C THR A 115 0.66 -8.11 -4.49
N ILE A 116 -0.13 -8.36 -3.45
CA ILE A 116 -0.97 -9.55 -3.33
C ILE A 116 -2.42 -9.02 -3.32
N ARG A 117 -3.27 -9.52 -4.20
CA ARG A 117 -4.68 -9.13 -4.24
C ARG A 117 -5.54 -10.36 -4.51
#